data_AF-A0A517QZ53-F1
#
_entry.id   AF-A0A517QZ53-F1
#
_cell.length_a   1.000
_cell.length_b   1.000
_cell.length_c   1.000
_cell.angle_alpha   90.00
_cell.angle_beta   90.00
_cell.angle_gamma   90.00
#
_symmetry.space_group_name_H-M   'P 1'
#
loop_
_entity.id
_entity.type
_entity.pdbx_description
1 polymer ?
#
loop_
_entity_poly.entity_id
_entity_poly.type
_entity_poly.pdbx_seq_one_letter_code
_entity_poly.pdbx_strand_id
1 'polypeptide(L)'
;MSVLLLCRKCLAWKRAESGRCPRCGASLSADRPDPPRDELEAAIGPIETCLGEVRVRGDQSTGPASLYVTEQGLLFIPHRLEYRTIEGSDATAGSVVWTIAELFFMPLLVLRLVFRPDDSRVIATAVPRKAPFEQPGLPADWLMEDPGAFFIERTNILAIRRNWRGRYRILCVGHVVVGFAPLASGSSFRQKLESLAEDEQWRGLAWDIS
;
A
#
# COMPACT_ATOMS: atom_id res chain seq x y z
N MET A 1 -23.18 -8.66 6.36
CA MET A 1 -21.88 -8.01 6.62
C MET A 1 -20.82 -9.11 6.59
N SER A 2 -19.84 -9.03 5.70
CA SER A 2 -18.74 -10.01 5.67
C SER A 2 -17.71 -9.62 6.72
N VAL A 3 -17.42 -10.54 7.65
CA VAL A 3 -16.37 -10.35 8.65
C VAL A 3 -15.01 -10.63 7.99
N LEU A 4 -14.07 -9.70 8.19
CA LEU A 4 -12.66 -9.89 7.83
C LEU A 4 -11.95 -10.57 9.00
N LEU A 5 -11.21 -11.64 8.73
CA LEU A 5 -10.42 -12.38 9.71
C LEU A 5 -8.96 -12.44 9.25
N LEU A 6 -8.00 -12.38 10.18
CA LEU A 6 -6.59 -12.50 9.87
C LEU A 6 -6.21 -13.98 9.70
N CYS A 7 -5.75 -14.36 8.52
CA CYS A 7 -5.24 -15.70 8.30
C CYS A 7 -3.89 -15.89 8.99
N ARG A 8 -3.82 -16.71 10.05
CA ARG A 8 -2.56 -16.98 10.80
C ARG A 8 -1.42 -17.55 9.94
N LYS A 9 -1.73 -18.28 8.86
CA LYS A 9 -0.71 -18.93 8.01
C LYS A 9 -0.10 -17.98 6.98
N CYS A 10 -0.89 -17.05 6.44
CA CYS A 10 -0.41 -16.14 5.39
C CYS A 10 -0.44 -14.67 5.81
N LEU A 11 -0.70 -14.40 7.08
CA LEU A 11 -0.80 -13.10 7.73
C LEU A 11 -1.44 -12.05 6.81
N ALA A 12 -2.66 -12.35 6.37
CA ALA A 12 -3.41 -11.51 5.44
C ALA A 12 -4.89 -11.55 5.80
N TRP A 13 -5.56 -10.40 5.76
CA TRP A 13 -6.97 -10.27 6.09
C TRP A 13 -7.86 -10.79 4.97
N LYS A 14 -8.78 -11.67 5.31
CA LYS A 14 -9.65 -12.36 4.35
C LYS A 14 -11.09 -12.38 4.81
N ARG A 15 -12.00 -12.27 3.83
CA ARG A 15 -13.42 -12.51 4.08
C ARG A 15 -13.65 -13.99 4.39
N ALA A 16 -14.40 -14.26 5.45
CA ALA A 16 -14.66 -15.61 5.94
C ALA A 16 -15.79 -16.34 5.19
N GLU A 17 -16.00 -16.09 3.89
CA GLU A 17 -17.18 -16.58 3.14
C GLU A 17 -17.29 -18.10 3.08
N SER A 18 -16.16 -18.82 3.10
CA SER A 18 -16.10 -20.29 3.02
C SER A 18 -15.47 -20.96 4.24
N GLY A 19 -15.20 -20.20 5.31
CA GLY A 19 -14.44 -20.68 6.48
C GLY A 19 -13.00 -21.12 6.16
N ARG A 20 -12.49 -20.79 4.97
CA ARG A 20 -11.11 -21.08 4.53
C ARG A 20 -10.48 -19.88 3.87
N CYS A 21 -9.17 -19.74 4.04
CA CYS A 21 -8.39 -18.70 3.40
C CYS A 21 -8.28 -19.00 1.90
N PRO A 22 -8.72 -18.10 1.00
CA PRO A 22 -8.63 -18.32 -0.44
C PRO A 22 -7.18 -18.33 -0.95
N ARG A 23 -6.22 -17.91 -0.10
CA ARG A 23 -4.80 -17.89 -0.42
C ARG A 23 -4.13 -19.22 -0.08
N CYS A 24 -4.16 -19.64 1.18
CA CYS A 24 -3.39 -20.81 1.63
C CYS A 24 -4.26 -22.02 2.00
N GLY A 25 -5.59 -21.92 1.87
CA GLY A 25 -6.54 -22.98 2.22
C GLY A 25 -6.72 -23.23 3.72
N ALA A 26 -5.98 -22.53 4.58
CA ALA A 26 -6.08 -22.68 6.04
C ALA A 26 -7.48 -22.31 6.53
N SER A 27 -7.95 -22.96 7.60
CA SER A 27 -9.25 -22.65 8.21
C SER A 27 -9.25 -21.22 8.76
N LEU A 28 -10.33 -20.50 8.50
CA LEU A 28 -10.68 -19.20 9.08
C LEU A 28 -11.92 -19.40 9.94
N SER A 29 -11.81 -19.12 11.23
CA SER A 29 -12.94 -19.17 12.17
C SER A 29 -12.96 -17.90 13.00
N ALA A 30 -14.14 -17.32 13.17
CA ALA A 30 -14.36 -16.17 14.04
C ALA A 30 -14.33 -16.55 15.53
N ASP A 31 -14.47 -17.84 15.86
CA ASP A 31 -14.39 -18.34 17.24
C ASP A 31 -12.94 -18.37 17.75
N ARG A 32 -11.97 -18.27 16.83
CA ARG A 32 -10.56 -18.22 17.17
C ARG A 32 -10.10 -16.77 17.16
N PRO A 33 -9.56 -16.25 18.28
CA PRO A 33 -9.06 -14.88 18.30
C PRO A 33 -7.90 -14.72 17.31
N ASP A 34 -7.73 -13.50 16.79
CA ASP A 34 -6.54 -13.14 16.02
C ASP A 34 -5.27 -13.37 16.87
N PRO A 35 -4.11 -13.65 16.25
CA PRO A 35 -2.85 -13.74 16.97
C PRO A 35 -2.59 -12.46 17.78
N PRO A 36 -2.09 -12.57 19.03
CA PRO A 36 -1.67 -11.41 19.78
C PRO A 36 -0.51 -10.70 19.07
N ARG A 37 -0.34 -9.41 19.37
CA ARG A 37 0.69 -8.56 18.78
C ARG A 37 2.09 -9.18 18.85
N ASP A 38 2.46 -9.74 19.99
CA ASP A 38 3.80 -10.33 20.19
C ASP A 38 4.03 -11.57 19.31
N GLU A 39 2.99 -12.36 19.02
CA GLU A 39 3.06 -13.50 18.08
C GLU A 39 3.26 -12.99 16.64
N LEU A 40 2.59 -11.90 16.27
CA LEU A 40 2.78 -11.26 14.95
C LEU A 40 4.17 -10.63 14.82
N GLU A 41 4.64 -9.96 15.87
CA GLU A 41 5.96 -9.33 15.91
C GLU A 41 7.07 -10.36 15.74
N ALA A 42 6.99 -11.49 16.45
CA ALA A 42 7.93 -12.59 16.30
C ALA A 42 7.85 -13.25 14.90
N ALA A 43 6.64 -13.35 14.32
CA ALA A 43 6.45 -13.97 13.01
C ALA A 43 6.94 -13.10 11.84
N ILE A 44 6.81 -11.78 11.94
CA ILE A 44 7.21 -10.83 10.89
C ILE A 44 8.69 -10.46 11.03
N GLY A 45 9.16 -10.27 12.26
CA GLY A 45 10.49 -9.75 12.57
C GLY A 45 10.66 -8.26 12.28
N PRO A 46 11.85 -7.71 12.57
CA PRO A 46 12.16 -6.30 12.32
C PRO A 46 12.22 -5.99 10.81
N ILE A 47 11.95 -4.72 10.47
CA ILE A 47 12.13 -4.19 9.11
C ILE A 47 13.62 -3.92 8.86
N GLU A 48 14.17 -4.53 7.83
CA GLU A 48 15.55 -4.33 7.39
C GLU A 48 15.64 -3.18 6.39
N THR A 49 14.78 -3.17 5.38
CA THR A 49 14.81 -2.15 4.33
C THR A 49 13.47 -1.95 3.63
N CYS A 50 13.33 -0.79 2.97
CA CYS A 50 12.20 -0.49 2.09
C CYS A 50 12.64 -0.61 0.63
N LEU A 51 12.05 -1.58 -0.10
CA LEU A 51 12.31 -1.74 -1.54
C LEU A 51 11.70 -0.56 -2.31
N GLY A 52 10.53 -0.09 -1.90
CA GLY A 52 9.89 1.10 -2.43
C GLY A 52 8.38 0.97 -2.52
N GLU A 53 7.76 1.95 -3.16
CA GLU A 53 6.32 1.99 -3.37
C GLU A 53 5.90 1.14 -4.57
N VAL A 54 4.88 0.33 -4.38
CA VAL A 54 4.35 -0.62 -5.35
C VAL A 54 2.83 -0.53 -5.43
N ARG A 55 2.27 -0.95 -6.56
CA ARG A 55 0.86 -1.28 -6.70
C ARG A 55 0.72 -2.80 -6.70
N VAL A 56 0.12 -3.34 -5.65
CA VAL A 56 -0.20 -4.77 -5.55
C VAL A 56 -1.40 -5.07 -6.45
N ARG A 57 -1.41 -6.24 -7.08
CA ARG A 57 -2.54 -6.76 -7.86
C ARG A 57 -3.15 -7.95 -7.15
N GLY A 58 -4.47 -7.89 -6.97
CA GLY A 58 -5.27 -8.96 -6.39
C GLY A 58 -6.32 -8.39 -5.44
N ASP A 59 -7.05 -9.28 -4.79
CA ASP A 59 -8.27 -8.94 -4.04
C ASP A 59 -8.03 -8.16 -2.74
N GLN A 60 -6.77 -8.03 -2.29
CA GLN A 60 -6.44 -7.52 -0.95
C GLN A 60 -5.94 -6.07 -0.92
N SER A 61 -5.44 -5.54 -2.03
CA SER A 61 -4.93 -4.17 -2.06
C SER A 61 -5.30 -3.52 -3.38
N THR A 62 -6.27 -2.61 -3.32
CA THR A 62 -6.72 -1.83 -4.47
C THR A 62 -5.87 -0.57 -4.70
N GLY A 63 -4.90 -0.27 -3.82
CA GLY A 63 -4.15 0.97 -3.82
C GLY A 63 -2.62 0.81 -3.91
N PRO A 64 -1.91 1.96 -3.92
CA PRO A 64 -0.50 2.06 -3.57
C PRO A 64 -0.17 1.44 -2.21
N ALA A 65 0.99 0.79 -2.11
CA ALA A 65 1.53 0.20 -0.90
C ALA A 65 3.05 0.37 -0.86
N SER A 66 3.63 0.42 0.33
CA SER A 66 5.07 0.27 0.54
C SER A 66 5.42 -1.21 0.65
N LEU A 67 6.49 -1.65 -0.03
CA LEU A 67 7.06 -2.98 0.09
C LEU A 67 8.34 -2.95 0.94
N TYR A 68 8.29 -3.65 2.06
CA TYR A 68 9.39 -3.80 3.00
C TYR A 68 9.98 -5.20 2.97
N VAL A 69 11.29 -5.27 3.16
CA VAL A 69 12.00 -6.48 3.55
C VAL A 69 12.08 -6.48 5.07
N THR A 70 11.75 -7.62 5.64
CA THR A 70 11.87 -7.94 7.05
C THR A 70 12.77 -9.15 7.18
N GLU A 71 13.29 -9.39 8.39
CA GLU A 71 14.13 -10.55 8.68
C GLU A 71 13.48 -11.87 8.22
N GLN A 72 12.15 -11.97 8.34
CA GLN A 72 11.42 -13.21 8.06
C GLN A 72 10.71 -13.23 6.70
N GLY A 73 10.73 -12.16 5.92
CA GLY A 73 10.03 -12.13 4.64
C GLY A 73 9.72 -10.75 4.06
N LEU A 74 8.65 -10.69 3.27
CA LEU A 74 8.20 -9.47 2.60
C LEU A 74 6.89 -8.98 3.19
N LEU A 75 6.86 -7.70 3.56
CA LEU A 75 5.70 -7.03 4.15
C LEU A 75 5.17 -5.95 3.20
N PHE A 76 3.87 -6.02 2.91
CA PHE A 76 3.17 -5.05 2.08
C PHE A 76 2.26 -4.20 2.95
N ILE A 77 2.47 -2.89 2.94
CA ILE A 77 1.74 -1.94 3.80
C ILE A 77 1.03 -0.90 2.92
N PRO A 78 -0.31 -0.86 2.89
CA PRO A 78 -1.05 0.14 2.15
C PRO A 78 -0.69 1.58 2.56
N HIS A 79 -0.78 2.49 1.60
CA HIS A 79 -0.69 3.91 1.89
C HIS A 79 -1.89 4.34 2.74
N ARG A 80 -1.66 5.23 3.70
CA ARG A 80 -2.76 5.84 4.46
C ARG A 80 -3.46 6.90 3.59
N LEU A 81 -4.77 7.00 3.71
CA LEU A 81 -5.52 8.07 3.06
C LEU A 81 -5.51 9.30 3.97
N GLU A 82 -4.89 10.39 3.52
CA GLU A 82 -5.01 11.70 4.14
C GLU A 82 -6.01 12.54 3.35
N TYR A 83 -7.05 13.03 4.02
CA TYR A 83 -7.99 13.97 3.44
C TYR A 83 -7.46 15.38 3.64
N ARG A 84 -7.21 16.08 2.53
CA ARG A 84 -6.82 17.50 2.56
C ARG A 84 -7.93 18.32 1.94
N THR A 85 -8.39 19.31 2.67
CA THR A 85 -9.24 20.36 2.13
C THR A 85 -8.35 21.28 1.32
N ILE A 86 -8.50 21.25 0.00
CA ILE A 86 -7.92 22.28 -0.85
C ILE A 86 -8.98 23.37 -0.92
N GLU A 87 -8.74 24.46 -0.19
CA GLU A 87 -9.46 25.70 -0.45
C GLU A 87 -9.21 26.05 -1.91
N GLY A 88 -10.28 26.27 -2.66
CA GLY A 88 -10.19 26.68 -4.06
C GLY A 88 -9.28 27.89 -4.13
N SER A 89 -8.03 27.66 -4.54
CA SER A 89 -7.16 28.73 -5.00
C SER A 89 -7.97 29.44 -6.07
N ASP A 90 -8.28 30.70 -5.81
CA ASP A 90 -8.71 31.63 -6.84
C ASP A 90 -7.62 31.57 -7.92
N ALA A 91 -7.82 30.67 -8.89
CA ALA A 91 -7.15 30.70 -10.16
C ALA A 91 -7.77 31.87 -10.94
N THR A 92 -7.64 33.07 -10.38
CA THR A 92 -7.54 34.30 -11.14
C THR A 92 -6.20 34.27 -11.88
N ALA A 93 -6.08 33.34 -12.83
CA ALA A 93 -5.45 33.65 -14.11
C ALA A 93 -6.43 34.55 -14.88
N GLY A 94 -6.78 35.68 -14.26
CA GLY A 94 -7.52 36.76 -14.86
C GLY A 94 -6.55 37.43 -15.80
N SER A 95 -6.65 37.04 -17.08
CA SER A 95 -6.18 37.84 -18.21
C SER A 95 -6.40 39.32 -17.92
N VAL A 96 -5.32 40.11 -17.95
CA VAL A 96 -5.26 41.56 -17.67
C VAL A 96 -6.15 42.40 -18.62
N VAL A 97 -6.93 41.74 -19.48
CA VAL A 97 -7.82 42.34 -20.49
C VAL A 97 -9.20 42.75 -19.92
N TRP A 98 -9.58 42.31 -18.72
CA TRP A 98 -10.93 42.60 -18.16
C TRP A 98 -11.05 43.86 -17.28
N THR A 99 -9.97 44.57 -16.97
CA THR A 99 -9.98 45.73 -16.05
C THR A 99 -10.78 46.94 -16.57
N ILE A 100 -11.18 46.97 -17.85
CA ILE A 100 -11.94 48.08 -18.44
C ILE A 100 -13.47 47.87 -18.38
N ALA A 101 -13.95 46.63 -18.18
CA ALA A 101 -15.38 46.35 -18.11
C ALA A 101 -15.99 46.51 -16.70
N GLU A 102 -15.17 46.71 -15.67
CA GLU A 102 -15.58 46.68 -14.25
C GLU A 102 -16.28 47.96 -13.77
N LEU A 103 -16.23 49.06 -14.52
CA LEU A 103 -16.90 50.31 -14.11
C LEU A 103 -18.43 50.31 -14.35
N PHE A 104 -18.93 49.43 -15.23
CA PHE A 104 -20.34 49.43 -15.63
C PHE A 104 -21.21 48.40 -14.88
N PHE A 105 -20.63 47.51 -14.06
CA PHE A 105 -21.34 46.41 -13.39
C PHE A 105 -21.14 46.32 -11.87
N MET A 106 -20.75 47.42 -11.22
CA MET A 106 -20.54 47.54 -9.76
C MET A 106 -21.67 46.97 -8.87
N PRO A 107 -22.97 47.21 -9.12
CA PRO A 107 -24.01 46.71 -8.21
C PRO A 107 -24.25 45.19 -8.29
N LEU A 108 -23.82 44.51 -9.37
CA LEU A 108 -23.95 43.05 -9.52
C LEU A 108 -22.78 42.27 -8.89
N LEU A 109 -21.61 42.89 -8.73
CA LEU A 109 -20.44 42.26 -8.10
C LEU A 109 -20.61 42.07 -6.59
N VAL A 110 -21.36 42.94 -5.92
CA VAL A 110 -21.67 42.81 -4.48
C VAL A 110 -22.48 41.54 -4.19
N LEU A 111 -23.42 41.17 -5.08
CA LEU A 111 -24.17 39.92 -4.95
C LEU A 111 -23.27 38.68 -5.12
N ARG A 112 -22.28 38.74 -5.99
CA ARG A 112 -21.36 37.62 -6.24
C ARG A 112 -20.41 37.34 -5.04
N LEU A 113 -20.13 38.36 -4.24
CA LEU A 113 -19.33 38.25 -3.01
C LEU A 113 -20.09 37.63 -1.84
N VAL A 114 -21.42 37.84 -1.77
CA VAL A 114 -22.29 37.27 -0.72
C VAL A 114 -22.69 35.82 -1.02
N PHE A 115 -22.76 35.43 -2.29
CA PHE A 115 -23.11 34.07 -2.75
C PHE A 115 -21.92 33.32 -3.34
N ARG A 116 -20.71 33.48 -2.78
CA ARG A 116 -19.57 32.65 -3.16
C ARG A 116 -19.77 31.26 -2.53
N PRO A 117 -20.10 30.21 -3.29
CA PRO A 117 -20.13 28.87 -2.73
C PRO A 117 -18.72 28.57 -2.20
N ASP A 118 -18.67 28.03 -0.99
CA ASP A 118 -17.43 27.51 -0.42
C ASP A 118 -16.96 26.36 -1.33
N ASP A 119 -16.06 26.67 -2.26
CA ASP A 119 -15.50 25.76 -3.26
C ASP A 119 -14.38 24.89 -2.66
N SER A 120 -14.42 24.67 -1.34
CA SER A 120 -13.54 23.75 -0.66
C SER A 120 -13.79 22.32 -1.15
N ARG A 121 -12.79 21.75 -1.83
CA ARG A 121 -12.81 20.36 -2.28
C ARG A 121 -11.96 19.52 -1.34
N VAL A 122 -12.56 18.47 -0.80
CA VAL A 122 -11.83 17.45 -0.04
C VAL A 122 -11.22 16.45 -1.02
N ILE A 123 -9.89 16.39 -1.08
CA ILE A 123 -9.17 15.41 -1.90
C ILE A 123 -8.52 14.38 -0.98
N ALA A 124 -8.79 13.10 -1.23
CA ALA A 124 -8.09 12.00 -0.58
C ALA A 124 -6.74 11.76 -1.27
N THR A 125 -5.65 11.91 -0.53
CA THR A 125 -4.28 11.68 -1.01
C THR A 125 -3.71 10.44 -0.34
N ALA A 126 -3.19 9.50 -1.13
CA ALA A 126 -2.53 8.30 -0.61
C ALA A 126 -1.09 8.64 -0.20
N VAL A 127 -0.81 8.60 1.10
CA VAL A 127 0.50 8.92 1.67
C VAL A 127 1.20 7.63 2.11
N PRO A 128 2.45 7.38 1.65
CA PRO A 128 3.19 6.19 2.06
C PRO A 128 3.44 6.22 3.57
N ARG A 129 3.18 5.09 4.24
CA ARG A 129 3.69 4.88 5.59
C ARG A 129 5.21 4.73 5.48
N LYS A 130 5.97 5.42 6.33
CA LYS A 130 7.43 5.29 6.39
C LYS A 130 7.80 4.67 7.73
N ALA A 131 8.48 3.53 7.68
CA ALA A 131 9.02 2.88 8.87
C ALA A 131 10.31 3.60 9.26
N PRO A 132 10.49 3.98 10.53
CA PRO A 132 11.81 4.08 11.08
C PRO A 132 12.44 2.68 11.04
N PHE A 133 13.62 2.55 10.44
CA PHE A 133 14.34 1.28 10.41
C PHE A 133 14.63 0.81 11.84
N GLU A 134 14.69 -0.51 12.05
CA GLU A 134 15.04 -1.13 13.35
C GLU A 134 14.09 -0.85 14.52
N GLN A 135 12.88 -0.32 14.28
CA GLN A 135 11.87 -0.22 15.34
C GLN A 135 11.12 -1.54 15.53
N PRO A 136 11.29 -2.24 16.65
CA PRO A 136 10.52 -3.45 16.95
C PRO A 136 9.02 -3.15 17.08
N GLY A 137 8.17 -4.10 16.70
CA GLY A 137 6.72 -4.07 16.89
C GLY A 137 5.89 -3.25 15.90
N LEU A 138 6.47 -2.25 15.24
CA LEU A 138 5.79 -1.43 14.24
C LEU A 138 5.14 -2.24 13.09
N PRO A 139 5.74 -3.33 12.58
CA PRO A 139 5.13 -4.15 11.52
C PRO A 139 3.83 -4.84 11.95
N ALA A 140 3.79 -5.32 13.19
CA ALA A 140 2.62 -6.01 13.75
C ALA A 140 1.46 -5.02 13.92
N ASP A 141 1.76 -3.83 14.44
CA ASP A 141 0.77 -2.76 14.61
C ASP A 141 0.13 -2.38 13.27
N TRP A 142 0.94 -2.17 12.22
CA TRP A 142 0.41 -1.86 10.90
C TRP A 142 -0.42 -2.97 10.28
N LEU A 143 -0.03 -4.23 10.50
CA LEU A 143 -0.82 -5.37 10.04
C LEU A 143 -2.18 -5.43 10.72
N MET A 144 -2.25 -5.08 12.01
CA MET A 144 -3.51 -5.06 12.77
C MET A 144 -4.39 -3.85 12.43
N GLU A 145 -3.79 -2.70 12.18
CA GLU A 145 -4.51 -1.46 11.84
C GLU A 145 -5.12 -1.45 10.44
N ASP A 146 -4.45 -2.09 9.48
CA ASP A 146 -4.80 -1.96 8.06
C ASP A 146 -5.13 -3.32 7.43
N PRO A 147 -6.39 -3.60 7.08
CA PRO A 147 -6.77 -4.86 6.48
C PRO A 147 -6.17 -5.08 5.08
N GLY A 148 -5.65 -4.04 4.43
CA GLY A 148 -4.93 -4.19 3.17
C GLY A 148 -3.47 -4.64 3.36
N ALA A 149 -2.94 -4.58 4.59
CA ALA A 149 -1.61 -5.07 4.90
C ALA A 149 -1.55 -6.59 4.88
N PHE A 150 -0.43 -7.12 4.39
CA PHE A 150 -0.18 -8.55 4.43
C PHE A 150 1.31 -8.86 4.38
N PHE A 151 1.65 -10.04 4.90
CA PHE A 151 3.00 -10.55 4.94
C PHE A 151 3.16 -11.82 4.09
N ILE A 152 4.38 -12.04 3.61
CA ILE A 152 4.80 -13.26 2.92
C ILE A 152 6.10 -13.71 3.55
N GLU A 153 6.03 -14.78 4.34
CA GLU A 153 7.21 -15.40 4.93
C GLU A 153 8.18 -15.87 3.83
N ARG A 154 9.47 -15.67 4.04
CA ARG A 154 10.53 -16.00 3.09
C ARG A 154 10.51 -17.47 2.68
N THR A 155 10.30 -18.36 3.65
CA THR A 155 10.20 -19.82 3.44
C THR A 155 9.06 -20.22 2.49
N ASN A 156 8.03 -19.36 2.38
CA ASN A 156 6.91 -19.56 1.48
C ASN A 156 7.14 -18.97 0.09
N ILE A 157 8.21 -18.22 -0.14
CA ILE A 157 8.55 -17.67 -1.47
C ILE A 157 9.36 -18.73 -2.23
N LEU A 158 8.98 -19.00 -3.47
CA LEU A 158 9.69 -19.92 -4.37
C LEU A 158 10.50 -19.15 -5.40
N ALA A 159 9.91 -18.08 -5.94
CA ALA A 159 10.54 -17.29 -6.98
C ALA A 159 9.98 -15.87 -7.03
N ILE A 160 10.82 -14.92 -7.44
CA ILE A 160 10.41 -13.57 -7.80
C ILE A 160 10.77 -13.35 -9.27
N ARG A 161 9.73 -13.16 -10.09
CA ARG A 161 9.87 -13.02 -11.54
C ARG A 161 9.35 -11.69 -12.04
N ARG A 162 10.06 -11.10 -12.97
CA ARG A 162 9.69 -9.92 -13.73
C ARG A 162 9.16 -10.37 -15.08
N ASN A 163 8.14 -9.69 -15.58
CA ASN A 163 7.69 -9.86 -16.95
C ASN A 163 8.16 -8.70 -17.84
N TRP A 164 8.02 -8.89 -19.15
CA TRP A 164 8.37 -7.89 -20.16
C TRP A 164 7.68 -6.52 -19.99
N ARG A 165 6.56 -6.44 -19.24
CA ARG A 165 5.87 -5.17 -18.92
C ARG A 165 6.42 -4.49 -17.66
N GLY A 166 7.54 -4.96 -17.12
CA GLY A 166 8.14 -4.43 -15.90
C GLY A 166 7.34 -4.72 -14.63
N ARG A 167 6.44 -5.71 -14.65
CA ARG A 167 5.67 -6.14 -13.48
C ARG A 167 6.32 -7.35 -12.85
N TYR A 168 6.22 -7.45 -11.54
CA TYR A 168 6.78 -8.53 -10.75
C TYR A 168 5.68 -9.49 -10.27
N ARG A 169 6.08 -10.72 -10.03
CA ARG A 169 5.25 -11.79 -9.49
C ARG A 169 6.06 -12.58 -8.47
N ILE A 170 5.50 -12.72 -7.28
CA ILE A 170 6.02 -13.61 -6.24
C ILE A 170 5.26 -14.91 -6.35
N LEU A 171 5.97 -15.98 -6.71
CA LEU A 171 5.44 -17.34 -6.68
C LEU A 171 5.63 -17.88 -5.27
N CYS A 172 4.55 -18.27 -4.61
CA CYS A 172 4.57 -18.84 -3.28
C CYS A 172 4.27 -20.34 -3.29
N VAL A 173 4.65 -21.04 -2.22
CA VAL A 173 4.24 -22.42 -1.93
C VAL A 173 2.71 -22.51 -1.95
N GLY A 174 2.16 -23.52 -2.63
CA GLY A 174 0.71 -23.68 -2.81
C GLY A 174 0.11 -22.87 -3.97
N HIS A 175 0.93 -22.46 -4.95
CA HIS A 175 0.52 -21.80 -6.21
C HIS A 175 -0.11 -20.41 -6.08
N VAL A 176 0.07 -19.72 -4.95
CA VAL A 176 -0.35 -18.32 -4.84
C VAL A 176 0.64 -17.43 -5.59
N VAL A 177 0.11 -16.60 -6.49
CA VAL A 177 0.90 -15.60 -7.19
C VAL A 177 0.51 -14.21 -6.70
N VAL A 178 1.45 -13.50 -6.07
CA VAL A 178 1.28 -12.08 -5.71
C VAL A 178 1.92 -11.23 -6.79
N GLY A 179 1.10 -10.56 -7.59
CA GLY A 179 1.57 -9.63 -8.60
C GLY A 179 1.75 -8.24 -8.03
N PHE A 180 2.80 -7.52 -8.42
CA PHE A 180 2.97 -6.11 -8.07
C PHE A 180 3.73 -5.34 -9.16
N ALA A 181 3.68 -4.02 -9.13
CA ALA A 181 4.44 -3.15 -10.01
C ALA A 181 4.95 -1.93 -9.24
N PRO A 182 6.23 -1.53 -9.38
CA PRO A 182 6.74 -0.33 -8.73
C PRO A 182 6.02 0.94 -9.23
N LEU A 183 5.83 1.92 -8.36
CA LEU A 183 5.24 3.22 -8.71
C LEU A 183 6.26 4.21 -9.23
N ALA A 184 7.48 4.21 -8.68
CA ALA A 184 8.60 5.03 -9.15
C ALA A 184 9.34 4.38 -10.32
N SER A 185 10.17 5.17 -11.03
CA SER A 185 11.00 4.69 -12.14
C SER A 185 11.86 3.49 -11.73
N GLY A 186 11.84 2.44 -12.57
CA GLY A 186 12.20 1.09 -12.14
C GLY A 186 13.67 0.82 -11.78
N SER A 187 14.61 1.75 -12.01
CA SER A 187 16.04 1.49 -11.81
C SER A 187 16.42 1.33 -10.34
N SER A 188 15.97 2.24 -9.46
CA SER A 188 16.29 2.17 -8.03
C SER A 188 15.62 0.97 -7.34
N PHE A 189 14.37 0.69 -7.71
CA PHE A 189 13.63 -0.47 -7.20
C PHE A 189 14.27 -1.78 -7.66
N ARG A 190 14.69 -1.86 -8.94
CA ARG A 190 15.38 -3.01 -9.50
C ARG A 190 16.72 -3.26 -8.81
N GLN A 191 17.55 -2.23 -8.63
CA GLN A 191 18.83 -2.34 -7.94
C GLN A 191 18.67 -2.88 -6.51
N LYS A 192 17.65 -2.42 -5.78
CA LYS A 192 17.37 -2.94 -4.44
C LYS A 192 16.94 -4.40 -4.46
N LEU A 193 16.14 -4.82 -5.45
CA LEU A 193 15.78 -6.23 -5.63
C LEU A 193 16.97 -7.10 -6.04
N GLU A 194 17.85 -6.60 -6.91
CA GLU A 194 19.09 -7.28 -7.30
C GLU A 194 20.02 -7.45 -6.09
N SER A 195 20.21 -6.39 -5.30
CA SER A 195 20.97 -6.45 -4.04
C SER A 195 20.35 -7.44 -3.05
N LEU A 196 19.02 -7.52 -2.96
CA LEU A 196 18.34 -8.51 -2.13
C LEU A 196 18.56 -9.94 -2.64
N ALA A 197 18.67 -10.15 -3.94
CA ALA A 197 18.94 -11.48 -4.51
C ALA A 197 20.36 -12.00 -4.20
N GLU A 198 21.31 -11.07 -3.98
CA GLU A 198 22.70 -11.39 -3.63
C GLU A 198 22.89 -11.71 -2.13
N ASP A 199 21.96 -11.25 -1.30
CA ASP A 199 21.92 -11.48 0.16
C ASP A 199 21.84 -12.99 0.46
N GLU A 200 22.72 -13.45 1.35
CA GLU A 200 22.84 -14.86 1.74
C GLU A 200 21.51 -15.44 2.22
N GLN A 201 20.70 -14.67 2.93
CA GLN A 201 19.42 -15.14 3.44
C GLN A 201 18.40 -15.43 2.33
N TRP A 202 18.59 -14.84 1.14
CA TRP A 202 17.65 -14.85 0.02
C TRP A 202 18.15 -15.67 -1.19
N ARG A 203 19.38 -16.19 -1.16
CA ARG A 203 20.02 -16.97 -2.24
C ARG A 203 19.27 -18.25 -2.65
N GLY A 204 18.45 -18.81 -1.77
CA GLY A 204 17.67 -20.03 -2.05
C GLY A 204 16.48 -19.81 -2.99
N LEU A 205 16.14 -18.56 -3.32
CA LEU A 205 15.01 -18.23 -4.18
C LEU A 205 15.41 -18.19 -5.65
N ALA A 206 14.50 -18.61 -6.54
CA ALA A 206 14.70 -18.42 -7.97
C ALA A 206 14.39 -16.97 -8.37
N TRP A 207 15.40 -16.26 -8.87
CA TRP A 207 15.28 -14.88 -9.32
C TRP A 207 15.27 -14.79 -10.84
N ASP A 208 14.25 -14.14 -11.40
CA ASP A 208 14.16 -13.81 -12.83
C ASP A 208 13.77 -12.33 -12.95
N ILE A 209 14.72 -11.45 -12.69
CA ILE A 209 14.51 -10.00 -12.55
C ILE A 209 15.05 -9.18 -13.74
N SER A 210 15.59 -9.88 -14.73
CA SER A 210 16.27 -9.35 -15.92
C SER A 210 15.39 -8.40 -16.75
#